data_AF-A0A8S3W8E0-F1
#
_entry.id   AF-A0A8S3W8E0-F1
#
_cell.length_a   1.000
_cell.length_b   1.000
_cell.length_c   1.000
_cell.angle_alpha   90.00
_cell.angle_beta   90.00
_cell.angle_gamma   90.00
#
_symmetry.space_group_name_H-M   'P 1'
#
loop_
_entity.id
_entity.type
_entity.pdbx_description
1 polymer ?
#
loop_
_entity_poly.entity_id
_entity_poly.type
_entity_poly.pdbx_seq_one_letter_code
_entity_poly.pdbx_strand_id
1 'polypeptide(L)'
;MRYATKKKILYLVFVIILIILLLHVDLNARKTNIFIEKRKISSVLHEETSENFTSTALVDCDYNDIIYDDTKLPLNLIDGDLSEVYRIKEGGEYAPTECKARFSTAIVVPYRFIFPYSKLFGEVTAIIANQFKNINGMSNQYFDRGGEDDDFYARLESHNLKLCRFEPETSEYHVIAPRLQRKRNARKLQSRLTEDGLSSLKYTEVATVLHPLFTHIMVDL
;
A
#
# COMPACT_ATOMS: atom_id res chain seq x y z
N MET A 1 -25.34 5.92 54.85
CA MET A 1 -24.39 6.71 54.01
C MET A 1 -23.32 5.89 53.26
N ARG A 2 -22.89 4.70 53.72
CA ARG A 2 -21.84 3.89 53.05
C ARG A 2 -22.19 3.29 51.67
N TYR A 3 -23.48 3.20 51.31
CA TYR A 3 -23.92 2.61 50.05
C TYR A 3 -23.79 3.57 48.85
N ALA A 4 -24.01 4.87 49.07
CA ALA A 4 -23.92 5.89 48.03
C ALA A 4 -22.48 6.13 47.54
N THR A 5 -21.48 5.99 48.43
CA THR A 5 -20.06 6.08 48.09
C THR A 5 -19.59 4.90 47.24
N LYS A 6 -20.06 3.68 47.50
CA LYS A 6 -19.74 2.51 46.66
C LYS A 6 -20.25 2.65 45.21
N LYS A 7 -21.45 3.21 45.03
CA LYS A 7 -22.04 3.44 43.71
C LYS A 7 -21.29 4.50 42.90
N LYS A 8 -20.80 5.55 43.57
CA LYS A 8 -19.94 6.59 42.96
C LYS A 8 -18.57 6.06 42.55
N ILE A 9 -17.96 5.20 43.37
CA ILE A 9 -16.69 4.54 43.04
C ILE A 9 -16.87 3.62 41.83
N LEU A 10 -17.95 2.83 41.78
CA LEU A 10 -18.22 1.94 40.65
C LEU A 10 -18.44 2.72 39.35
N TYR A 11 -19.13 3.85 39.41
CA TYR A 11 -19.32 4.74 38.26
C TYR A 11 -18.00 5.37 37.79
N LEU A 12 -17.15 5.81 38.72
CA LEU A 12 -15.83 6.37 38.39
C LEU A 12 -14.94 5.33 37.69
N VAL A 13 -14.92 4.10 38.19
CA VAL A 13 -14.18 2.98 37.57
C VAL A 13 -14.73 2.68 36.17
N PHE A 14 -16.05 2.66 35.99
CA PHE A 14 -16.65 2.45 34.67
C PHE A 14 -16.29 3.55 33.68
N VAL A 15 -16.29 4.82 34.10
CA VAL A 15 -15.88 5.96 33.27
C VAL A 15 -14.40 5.86 32.91
N ILE A 16 -13.54 5.49 33.85
CA ILE A 16 -12.10 5.28 33.58
C ILE A 16 -11.90 4.13 32.58
N ILE A 17 -12.59 3.00 32.73
CA ILE A 17 -12.53 1.90 31.76
C ILE A 17 -13.02 2.34 30.39
N LEU A 18 -14.12 3.11 30.32
CA LEU A 18 -14.64 3.65 29.06
C LEU A 18 -13.64 4.62 28.40
N ILE A 19 -12.99 5.48 29.19
CA ILE A 19 -11.94 6.39 28.72
C ILE A 19 -10.72 5.60 28.23
N ILE A 20 -10.29 4.56 28.95
CA ILE A 20 -9.20 3.68 28.54
C ILE A 20 -9.55 2.97 27.22
N LEU A 21 -10.78 2.47 27.07
CA LEU A 21 -11.25 1.84 25.83
C LEU A 21 -11.34 2.83 24.66
N LEU A 22 -11.73 4.08 24.92
CA LEU A 22 -11.80 5.15 23.91
C LEU A 22 -10.42 5.71 23.53
N LEU A 23 -9.48 5.77 24.47
CA LEU A 23 -8.10 6.22 24.25
C LEU A 23 -7.21 5.12 23.63
N HIS A 24 -7.55 3.86 23.84
CA HIS A 24 -6.85 2.71 23.25
C HIS A 24 -7.53 2.11 22.02
N VAL A 25 -8.29 2.90 21.25
CA VAL A 25 -8.75 2.49 19.93
C VAL A 25 -7.58 2.06 19.03
N ASP A 26 -6.40 2.66 19.21
CA ASP A 26 -5.15 2.27 18.53
C ASP A 26 -4.59 0.90 18.94
N LEU A 27 -4.87 0.42 20.16
CA LEU A 27 -4.46 -0.95 20.55
C LEU A 27 -5.23 -2.01 19.76
N ASN A 28 -6.46 -1.72 19.34
CA ASN A 28 -7.26 -2.67 18.57
C ASN A 28 -6.82 -2.74 17.10
N ALA A 29 -6.29 -1.65 16.55
CA ALA A 29 -5.71 -1.63 15.20
C ALA A 29 -4.38 -2.42 15.11
N ARG A 30 -3.59 -2.45 16.19
CA ARG A 30 -2.39 -3.30 16.27
C ARG A 30 -2.69 -4.79 16.32
N LYS A 31 -3.87 -5.21 16.79
CA LYS A 31 -4.21 -6.63 16.96
C LYS A 31 -4.57 -7.37 15.66
N THR A 32 -4.94 -6.65 14.60
CA THR A 32 -5.43 -7.27 13.35
C THR A 32 -4.39 -7.37 12.25
N ASN A 33 -3.36 -6.53 12.27
CA ASN A 33 -2.34 -6.47 11.22
C ASN A 33 -1.11 -7.29 11.59
N ILE A 34 -0.54 -8.00 10.60
CA ILE A 34 0.73 -8.73 10.77
C ILE A 34 1.86 -7.72 10.59
N PHE A 35 2.71 -7.56 11.59
CA PHE A 35 3.90 -6.72 11.52
C PHE A 35 5.14 -7.56 11.20
N ILE A 36 5.91 -7.09 10.22
CA ILE A 36 7.17 -7.68 9.77
C ILE A 36 8.32 -6.84 10.33
N GLU A 37 9.10 -7.46 11.21
CA GLU A 37 10.33 -6.87 11.76
C GLU A 37 11.38 -6.66 10.65
N LYS A 38 12.18 -5.58 10.72
CA LYS A 38 13.22 -5.25 9.72
C LYS A 38 14.12 -6.44 9.38
N ARG A 39 14.60 -7.15 10.40
CA ARG A 39 15.46 -8.35 10.26
C ARG A 39 14.80 -9.55 9.58
N LYS A 40 13.46 -9.58 9.51
CA LYS A 40 12.68 -10.66 8.89
C LYS A 40 12.30 -10.35 7.45
N ILE A 41 12.49 -9.11 6.98
CA ILE A 41 12.06 -8.67 5.64
C ILE A 41 12.56 -9.64 4.57
N SER A 42 13.87 -9.87 4.49
CA SER A 42 14.45 -10.77 3.47
C SER A 42 13.84 -12.18 3.47
N SER A 43 13.46 -12.71 4.65
CA SER A 43 12.90 -14.06 4.79
C SER A 43 11.40 -14.18 4.46
N VAL A 44 10.67 -13.06 4.45
CA VAL A 44 9.22 -13.05 4.19
C VAL A 44 8.87 -12.55 2.79
N LEU A 45 9.83 -12.01 2.05
CA LEU A 45 9.61 -11.60 0.67
C LEU A 45 9.31 -12.83 -0.19
N HIS A 46 8.31 -12.69 -1.07
CA HIS A 46 7.87 -13.76 -1.94
C HIS A 46 8.68 -13.75 -3.24
N GLU A 47 9.59 -14.70 -3.38
CA GLU A 47 10.44 -14.85 -4.56
C GLU A 47 9.64 -15.37 -5.76
N GLU A 48 9.29 -14.46 -6.65
CA GLU A 48 8.60 -14.75 -7.90
C GLU A 48 8.98 -13.68 -8.94
N THR A 49 9.29 -14.12 -10.15
CA THR A 49 9.54 -13.25 -11.31
C THR A 49 8.53 -13.54 -12.41
N SER A 50 8.24 -12.56 -13.26
CA SER A 50 7.46 -12.80 -14.48
C SER A 50 8.22 -13.76 -15.42
N GLU A 51 7.49 -14.63 -16.12
CA GLU A 51 8.05 -15.76 -16.89
C GLU A 51 9.04 -15.36 -18.00
N ASN A 52 9.05 -14.10 -18.43
CA ASN A 52 9.76 -13.65 -19.63
C ASN A 52 11.05 -12.83 -19.39
N PHE A 53 11.47 -12.62 -18.14
CA PHE A 53 12.58 -11.67 -17.85
C PHE A 53 13.89 -12.29 -17.37
N THR A 54 13.91 -13.57 -16.99
CA THR A 54 15.07 -14.14 -16.29
C THR A 54 15.93 -15.00 -17.22
N SER A 55 17.04 -14.42 -17.69
CA SER A 55 18.15 -15.21 -18.24
C SER A 55 18.72 -16.11 -17.13
N THR A 56 18.70 -17.44 -17.35
CA THR A 56 19.11 -18.43 -16.35
C THR A 56 20.59 -18.37 -15.97
N ALA A 57 21.41 -17.67 -16.76
CA ALA A 57 22.87 -17.61 -16.62
C ALA A 57 23.39 -16.63 -15.56
N LEU A 58 22.53 -15.77 -14.99
CA LEU A 58 22.94 -14.77 -13.99
C LEU A 58 22.70 -15.26 -12.55
N VAL A 59 23.55 -14.80 -11.64
CA VAL A 59 23.36 -14.94 -10.19
C VAL A 59 22.24 -14.04 -9.69
N ASP A 60 21.60 -14.43 -8.60
CA ASP A 60 20.53 -13.64 -7.98
C ASP A 60 21.06 -12.35 -7.35
N CYS A 61 20.31 -11.25 -7.50
CA CYS A 61 20.67 -9.98 -6.87
C CYS A 61 20.61 -10.07 -5.33
N ASP A 62 21.57 -9.44 -4.66
CA ASP A 62 21.51 -9.18 -3.22
C ASP A 62 20.77 -7.86 -2.95
N TYR A 63 19.91 -7.87 -1.93
CA TYR A 63 19.11 -6.73 -1.49
C TYR A 63 19.46 -6.30 -0.06
N ASN A 64 20.44 -6.92 0.59
CA ASN A 64 20.83 -6.59 1.95
C ASN A 64 21.16 -5.10 2.12
N ASP A 65 21.94 -4.55 1.20
CA ASP A 65 22.30 -3.13 1.24
C ASP A 65 21.04 -2.26 1.18
N ILE A 66 20.07 -2.58 0.32
CA ILE A 66 18.83 -1.80 0.21
C ILE A 66 17.93 -1.94 1.45
N ILE A 67 17.87 -3.12 2.06
CA ILE A 67 16.99 -3.40 3.21
C ILE A 67 17.57 -2.80 4.50
N TYR A 68 18.90 -2.82 4.64
CA TYR A 68 19.57 -2.44 5.89
C TYR A 68 20.25 -1.07 5.82
N ASP A 69 20.36 -0.45 4.66
CA ASP A 69 20.82 0.93 4.52
C ASP A 69 19.76 1.91 5.04
N ASP A 70 20.16 2.69 6.04
CA ASP A 70 19.33 3.74 6.65
C ASP A 70 19.63 5.13 6.01
N THR A 71 20.44 5.19 4.96
CA THR A 71 20.70 6.44 4.25
C THR A 71 19.42 6.95 3.58
N LYS A 72 19.03 8.17 3.96
CA LYS A 72 17.90 8.87 3.32
C LYS A 72 18.44 9.62 2.11
N LEU A 73 18.03 9.20 0.92
CA LEU A 73 18.36 9.90 -0.33
C LEU A 73 17.76 11.32 -0.30
N PRO A 74 18.57 12.38 -0.45
CA PRO A 74 18.05 13.74 -0.58
C PRO A 74 17.29 13.88 -1.92
N LEU A 75 16.15 14.59 -1.90
CA LEU A 75 15.28 14.82 -3.05
C LEU A 75 15.92 15.54 -4.25
N ASN A 76 17.15 16.04 -4.09
CA ASN A 76 17.85 16.85 -5.10
C ASN A 76 18.69 16.02 -6.09
N LEU A 77 18.54 14.70 -6.11
CA LEU A 77 19.41 13.78 -6.84
C LEU A 77 18.89 13.46 -8.25
N ILE A 78 18.66 14.45 -9.11
CA ILE A 78 18.70 14.21 -10.56
C ILE A 78 19.19 15.48 -11.27
N ASP A 79 20.51 15.62 -11.37
CA ASP A 79 21.13 16.49 -12.38
C ASP A 79 22.31 15.70 -12.96
N GLY A 80 22.08 15.06 -14.11
CA GLY A 80 23.02 14.16 -14.78
C GLY A 80 22.36 13.34 -15.88
N ASP A 81 23.15 12.87 -16.85
CA ASP A 81 22.64 12.05 -17.95
C ASP A 81 22.26 10.65 -17.45
N LEU A 82 20.95 10.46 -17.23
CA LEU A 82 20.33 9.24 -16.70
C LEU A 82 20.61 8.00 -17.56
N SER A 83 20.88 8.21 -18.84
CA SER A 83 21.11 7.14 -19.81
C SER A 83 22.54 6.61 -19.73
N GLU A 84 23.54 7.48 -19.68
CA GLU A 84 24.96 7.08 -19.69
C GLU A 84 25.44 6.60 -18.32
N VAL A 85 25.02 7.26 -17.25
CA VAL A 85 25.50 6.95 -15.88
C VAL A 85 24.70 5.82 -15.26
N TYR A 86 23.37 5.88 -15.35
CA TYR A 86 22.47 4.97 -14.64
C TYR A 86 21.85 3.89 -15.55
N ARG A 87 22.10 3.94 -16.86
CA ARG A 87 21.57 2.98 -17.86
C ARG A 87 20.04 2.84 -17.80
N ILE A 88 19.36 3.92 -17.41
CA ILE A 88 17.90 3.96 -17.41
C ILE A 88 17.44 4.17 -18.85
N LYS A 89 16.58 3.28 -19.34
CA LYS A 89 15.97 3.40 -20.66
C LYS A 89 14.73 4.30 -20.60
N GLU A 90 14.31 4.79 -21.76
CA GLU A 90 13.02 5.46 -21.88
C GLU A 90 11.89 4.61 -21.29
N GLY A 91 10.91 5.28 -20.69
CA GLY A 91 9.87 4.64 -19.89
C GLY A 91 10.27 4.42 -18.43
N GLY A 92 11.52 4.73 -18.03
CA GLY A 92 12.04 4.48 -16.68
C GLY A 92 12.48 3.03 -16.44
N GLU A 93 12.65 2.24 -17.50
CA GLU A 93 13.06 0.85 -17.39
C GLU A 93 14.54 0.77 -16.97
N TYR A 94 14.81 -0.02 -15.94
CA TYR A 94 16.15 -0.35 -15.49
C TYR A 94 16.26 -1.85 -15.23
N ALA A 95 17.34 -2.46 -15.70
CA ALA A 95 17.67 -3.84 -15.40
C ALA A 95 19.19 -3.94 -15.12
N PRO A 96 19.60 -4.49 -13.96
CA PRO A 96 21.01 -4.70 -13.68
C PRO A 96 21.61 -5.71 -14.66
N THR A 97 22.88 -5.52 -15.02
CA THR A 97 23.60 -6.37 -15.99
C THR A 97 24.29 -7.57 -15.34
N GLU A 98 24.54 -7.46 -14.04
CA GLU A 98 25.40 -8.32 -13.24
C GLU A 98 24.63 -9.36 -12.42
N CYS A 99 23.32 -9.17 -12.27
CA CYS A 99 22.47 -10.07 -11.48
C CYS A 99 21.04 -10.11 -12.04
N LYS A 100 20.29 -11.14 -11.65
CA LYS A 100 18.86 -11.25 -11.97
C LYS A 100 18.00 -10.91 -10.75
N ALA A 101 16.91 -10.17 -11.00
CA ALA A 101 15.95 -9.82 -9.96
C ALA A 101 15.31 -11.09 -9.36
N ARG A 102 15.08 -11.08 -8.04
CA ARG A 102 14.42 -12.19 -7.31
C ARG A 102 12.91 -11.99 -7.15
N PHE A 103 12.45 -10.75 -7.31
CA PHE A 103 11.10 -10.32 -6.96
C PHE A 103 10.50 -9.49 -8.09
N SER A 104 9.22 -9.73 -8.39
CA SER A 104 8.40 -8.95 -9.29
C SER A 104 7.13 -8.51 -8.56
N THR A 105 7.01 -7.21 -8.32
CA THR A 105 5.91 -6.64 -7.53
C THR A 105 5.23 -5.52 -8.30
N ALA A 106 3.89 -5.51 -8.28
CA ALA A 106 3.11 -4.36 -8.70
C ALA A 106 2.83 -3.47 -7.47
N ILE A 107 3.21 -2.21 -7.56
CA ILE A 107 2.89 -1.20 -6.54
C ILE A 107 1.67 -0.43 -7.05
N VAL A 108 0.58 -0.51 -6.30
CA VAL A 108 -0.62 0.28 -6.55
C VAL A 108 -0.56 1.49 -5.63
N VAL A 109 -0.51 2.67 -6.25
CA VAL A 109 -0.53 3.96 -5.56
C VAL A 109 -1.89 4.60 -5.83
N PRO A 110 -2.93 4.32 -5.01
CA PRO A 110 -4.19 5.02 -5.15
C PRO A 110 -3.98 6.51 -4.83
N TYR A 111 -4.44 7.37 -5.74
CA TYR A 111 -4.32 8.82 -5.56
C TYR A 111 -5.19 9.29 -4.39
N ARG A 112 -4.59 9.99 -3.42
CA ARG A 112 -5.31 10.48 -2.23
C ARG A 112 -4.83 11.84 -1.72
N PHE A 113 -5.75 12.54 -1.05
CA PHE A 113 -5.48 13.61 -0.09
C PHE A 113 -5.53 13.06 1.36
N ILE A 114 -4.43 13.19 2.11
CA ILE A 114 -4.16 12.46 3.38
C ILE A 114 -5.13 12.79 4.52
N PHE A 115 -5.50 11.77 5.32
CA PHE A 115 -5.87 11.95 6.72
C PHE A 115 -5.32 10.81 7.60
N PRO A 116 -4.78 11.10 8.80
CA PRO A 116 -4.22 10.09 9.69
C PRO A 116 -5.35 9.31 10.38
N TYR A 117 -5.59 8.08 9.94
CA TYR A 117 -6.44 7.11 10.65
C TYR A 117 -5.68 5.81 10.86
N SER A 118 -5.80 5.21 12.04
CA SER A 118 -5.09 3.97 12.41
C SER A 118 -5.53 2.71 11.66
N LYS A 119 -6.53 2.83 10.76
CA LYS A 119 -6.99 1.79 9.83
C LYS A 119 -6.69 2.10 8.37
N LEU A 120 -5.71 2.96 8.09
CA LEU A 120 -5.36 3.36 6.73
C LEU A 120 -4.76 2.17 5.95
N PHE A 121 -5.59 1.44 5.22
CA PHE A 121 -5.18 0.66 4.07
C PHE A 121 -5.31 1.61 2.87
N GLY A 122 -4.21 2.05 2.28
CA GLY A 122 -4.21 3.09 1.26
C GLY A 122 -2.89 3.86 1.17
N GLU A 123 -2.73 4.65 0.11
CA GLU A 123 -1.55 5.41 -0.34
C GLU A 123 -0.51 4.58 -1.12
N VAL A 124 0.23 3.67 -0.48
CA VAL A 124 1.20 2.80 -1.17
C VAL A 124 0.98 1.37 -0.73
N THR A 125 0.49 0.53 -1.65
CA THR A 125 0.22 -0.89 -1.38
C THR A 125 0.86 -1.75 -2.46
N ALA A 126 1.52 -2.83 -2.03
CA ALA A 126 2.04 -3.86 -2.92
C ALA A 126 1.19 -5.12 -2.82
N ILE A 127 0.93 -5.75 -3.96
CA ILE A 127 0.17 -7.00 -4.04
C ILE A 127 0.72 -7.88 -5.16
N ILE A 128 0.71 -9.20 -4.95
CA ILE A 128 1.09 -10.17 -5.97
C ILE A 128 0.06 -10.11 -7.11
N ALA A 129 0.52 -10.05 -8.36
CA ALA A 129 -0.36 -9.90 -9.52
C ALA A 129 -1.46 -10.97 -9.58
N ASN A 130 -1.14 -12.21 -9.21
CA ASN A 130 -2.12 -13.29 -9.14
C ASN A 130 -3.17 -13.06 -8.03
N GLN A 131 -2.76 -12.59 -6.85
CA GLN A 131 -3.70 -12.23 -5.79
C GLN A 131 -4.64 -11.10 -6.24
N PHE A 132 -4.10 -10.07 -6.89
CA PHE A 132 -4.89 -8.96 -7.41
C PHE A 132 -5.93 -9.42 -8.44
N LYS A 133 -5.56 -10.31 -9.37
CA LYS A 133 -6.49 -10.91 -10.34
C LYS A 133 -7.56 -11.75 -9.65
N ASN A 134 -7.18 -12.58 -8.67
CA ASN A 134 -8.09 -13.47 -7.97
C ASN A 134 -9.19 -12.74 -7.21
N ILE A 135 -8.93 -11.53 -6.70
CA ILE A 135 -9.92 -10.70 -6.02
C ILE A 135 -10.70 -9.77 -6.95
N ASN A 136 -10.58 -9.96 -8.27
CA ASN A 136 -11.15 -9.10 -9.29
C ASN A 136 -10.65 -7.63 -9.24
N GLY A 137 -9.41 -7.41 -8.78
CA GLY A 137 -8.79 -6.09 -8.64
C GLY A 137 -9.60 -5.09 -7.80
N MET A 138 -9.52 -3.82 -8.17
CA MET A 138 -10.18 -2.70 -7.47
C MET A 138 -11.52 -2.35 -8.13
N SER A 139 -12.41 -1.69 -7.39
CA SER A 139 -13.69 -1.22 -7.92
C SER A 139 -13.52 -0.12 -8.97
N ASN A 140 -14.31 -0.17 -10.04
CA ASN A 140 -14.33 0.86 -11.09
C ASN A 140 -15.28 2.03 -10.78
N GLN A 141 -15.82 2.14 -9.56
CA GLN A 141 -16.89 3.12 -9.24
C GLN A 141 -16.43 4.37 -8.50
N TYR A 142 -15.15 4.43 -8.14
CA TYR A 142 -14.57 5.47 -7.28
C TYR A 142 -13.75 6.47 -8.11
N PHE A 143 -14.42 7.46 -8.70
CA PHE A 143 -13.76 8.54 -9.45
C PHE A 143 -13.52 9.79 -8.60
N ASP A 144 -14.51 10.17 -7.79
CA ASP A 144 -14.48 11.42 -7.02
C ASP A 144 -14.69 11.24 -5.52
N ARG A 145 -15.07 10.06 -5.05
CA ARG A 145 -15.53 9.84 -3.67
C ARG A 145 -14.59 8.83 -3.01
N GLY A 146 -14.05 9.17 -1.85
CA GLY A 146 -13.22 8.24 -1.07
C GLY A 146 -13.99 6.98 -0.66
N GLY A 147 -13.25 5.93 -0.32
CA GLY A 147 -13.78 4.60 0.04
C GLY A 147 -13.35 3.48 -0.91
N GLU A 148 -12.56 3.76 -1.94
CA GLU A 148 -11.95 2.72 -2.80
C GLU A 148 -10.97 1.86 -1.98
N ASP A 149 -10.13 2.50 -1.17
CA ASP A 149 -9.27 1.87 -0.18
C ASP A 149 -10.04 0.87 0.71
N ASP A 150 -11.16 1.32 1.30
CA ASP A 150 -11.99 0.48 2.18
C ASP A 150 -12.65 -0.69 1.41
N ASP A 151 -13.05 -0.45 0.15
CA ASP A 151 -13.60 -1.50 -0.74
C ASP A 151 -12.54 -2.52 -1.10
N PHE A 152 -11.35 -2.06 -1.46
CA PHE A 152 -10.22 -2.91 -1.78
C PHE A 152 -9.78 -3.74 -0.56
N TYR A 153 -9.76 -3.16 0.64
CA TYR A 153 -9.54 -3.90 1.88
C TYR A 153 -10.61 -4.98 2.11
N ALA A 154 -11.89 -4.65 1.91
CA ALA A 154 -12.98 -5.62 2.06
C ALA A 154 -12.89 -6.78 1.05
N ARG A 155 -12.36 -6.54 -0.17
CA ARG A 155 -12.07 -7.59 -1.17
C ARG A 155 -10.97 -8.54 -0.71
N LEU A 156 -9.92 -8.00 -0.07
CA LEU A 156 -8.86 -8.84 0.50
C LEU A 156 -9.41 -9.72 1.62
N GLU A 157 -10.18 -9.14 2.55
CA GLU A 157 -10.76 -9.89 3.65
C GLU A 157 -11.72 -10.99 3.17
N SER A 158 -12.53 -10.73 2.14
CA SER A 158 -13.46 -11.74 1.59
C SER A 158 -12.75 -12.92 0.92
N HIS A 159 -11.49 -12.76 0.53
CA HIS A 159 -10.63 -13.80 -0.04
C HIS A 159 -9.61 -14.34 0.98
N ASN A 160 -9.80 -14.06 2.27
CA ASN A 160 -8.90 -14.46 3.36
C ASN A 160 -7.45 -13.97 3.19
N LEU A 161 -7.24 -12.90 2.43
CA LEU A 161 -5.95 -12.24 2.29
C LEU A 161 -5.78 -11.26 3.45
N LYS A 162 -4.70 -11.44 4.21
CA LYS A 162 -4.39 -10.59 5.36
C LYS A 162 -3.42 -9.49 4.97
N LEU A 163 -3.61 -8.33 5.57
CA LEU A 163 -2.69 -7.22 5.44
C LEU A 163 -1.44 -7.46 6.28
N CYS A 164 -0.28 -7.32 5.64
CA CYS A 164 1.03 -7.28 6.29
C CYS A 164 1.59 -5.86 6.20
N ARG A 165 2.30 -5.43 7.24
CA ARG A 165 2.98 -4.13 7.31
C ARG A 165 4.38 -4.33 7.85
N PHE A 166 5.32 -3.51 7.42
CA PHE A 166 6.59 -3.41 8.14
C PHE A 166 6.38 -2.65 9.45
N GLU A 167 7.34 -2.79 10.37
CA GLU A 167 7.34 -2.02 11.61
C GLU A 167 7.36 -0.50 11.34
N PRO A 168 6.68 0.32 12.15
CA PRO A 168 6.60 1.77 11.96
C PRO A 168 7.96 2.46 11.78
N GLU A 169 8.98 1.97 12.47
CA GLU A 169 10.35 2.48 12.42
C GLU A 169 11.01 2.25 11.05
N THR A 170 10.56 1.25 10.28
CA THR A 170 11.09 0.89 8.95
C THR A 170 10.23 1.42 7.80
N SER A 171 8.93 1.68 8.04
CA SER A 171 7.98 2.12 7.00
C SER A 171 7.50 3.55 7.14
N GLU A 172 8.32 4.45 7.70
CA GLU A 172 7.98 5.87 7.75
C GLU A 172 8.21 6.54 6.39
N TYR A 173 7.23 7.31 5.92
CA TYR A 173 7.35 8.10 4.71
C TYR A 173 6.68 9.46 4.86
N HIS A 174 7.16 10.44 4.09
CA HIS A 174 6.57 11.77 4.03
C HIS A 174 5.58 11.84 2.88
N VAL A 175 4.40 12.37 3.16
CA VAL A 175 3.41 12.61 2.11
C VAL A 175 3.35 14.10 1.81
N ILE A 176 3.50 14.43 0.52
CA ILE A 176 3.46 15.79 0.01
C ILE A 176 2.03 16.07 -0.45
N ALA A 177 1.17 16.64 0.41
CA ALA A 177 -0.21 16.95 0.06
C ALA A 177 -0.57 18.43 0.23
N PRO A 178 -1.23 19.06 -0.77
CA PRO A 178 -1.98 20.29 -0.57
C PRO A 178 -3.19 20.05 0.34
N ARG A 179 -3.52 21.01 1.22
CA ARG A 179 -4.71 20.95 2.08
C ARG A 179 -5.99 21.04 1.24
N LEU A 180 -6.61 19.90 0.93
CA LEU A 180 -8.00 19.86 0.45
C LEU A 180 -8.86 19.02 1.40
N GLN A 181 -9.91 19.64 1.93
CA GLN A 181 -10.92 18.98 2.75
C GLN A 181 -11.96 18.32 1.85
N ARG A 182 -12.45 17.13 2.19
CA ARG A 182 -13.64 16.57 1.52
C ARG A 182 -14.70 15.97 2.44
N LYS A 183 -15.94 16.17 1.98
CA LYS A 183 -17.21 15.69 2.56
C LYS A 183 -17.30 14.16 2.49
N ARG A 184 -17.49 13.52 3.65
CA ARG A 184 -17.84 12.10 3.80
C ARG A 184 -19.23 11.84 3.25
N ASN A 185 -19.33 11.03 2.21
CA ASN A 185 -20.56 10.31 1.88
C ASN A 185 -20.17 8.85 1.70
N ALA A 186 -20.35 8.04 2.74
CA ALA A 186 -20.12 6.61 2.69
C ALA A 186 -21.16 5.99 1.75
N ARG A 187 -20.73 5.47 0.60
CA ARG A 187 -21.54 4.50 -0.13
C ARG A 187 -21.48 3.18 0.63
N LYS A 188 -22.58 2.43 0.61
CA LYS A 188 -22.68 1.11 1.21
C LYS A 188 -21.70 0.18 0.49
N LEU A 189 -20.55 -0.05 1.12
CA LEU A 189 -19.70 -1.22 0.93
C LEU A 189 -20.61 -2.46 1.06
N GLN A 190 -20.65 -3.36 0.08
CA GLN A 190 -20.79 -4.84 0.28
C GLN A 190 -21.58 -5.64 -0.76
N SER A 191 -22.29 -5.10 -1.76
CA SER A 191 -23.15 -5.98 -2.59
C SER A 191 -22.61 -6.36 -3.98
N ARG A 192 -21.43 -5.91 -4.42
CA ARG A 192 -21.00 -6.05 -5.84
C ARG A 192 -19.53 -6.42 -6.08
N LEU A 193 -18.83 -6.97 -5.08
CA LEU A 193 -17.40 -7.27 -5.19
C LEU A 193 -17.07 -8.19 -6.39
N THR A 194 -17.99 -9.10 -6.74
CA THR A 194 -17.84 -10.03 -7.87
C THR A 194 -18.24 -9.45 -9.23
N GLU A 195 -19.08 -8.42 -9.26
CA GLU A 195 -19.63 -7.82 -10.50
C GLU A 195 -18.79 -6.63 -11.00
N ASP A 196 -18.13 -5.94 -10.08
CA ASP A 196 -17.37 -4.73 -10.35
C ASP A 196 -15.89 -4.93 -10.07
N GLY A 197 -15.04 -4.72 -11.06
CA GLY A 197 -13.58 -4.82 -10.93
C GLY A 197 -12.88 -5.04 -12.26
N LEU A 198 -11.76 -5.78 -12.27
CA LEU A 198 -11.02 -6.12 -13.49
C LEU A 198 -11.89 -6.72 -14.58
N SER A 199 -12.82 -7.60 -14.22
CA SER A 199 -13.71 -8.28 -15.16
C SER A 199 -14.72 -7.36 -15.84
N SER A 200 -15.03 -6.21 -15.23
CA SER A 200 -16.00 -5.23 -15.75
C SER A 200 -15.35 -3.94 -16.23
N LEU A 201 -14.03 -3.81 -16.10
CA LEU A 201 -13.27 -2.64 -16.48
C LEU A 201 -13.39 -2.40 -17.99
N LYS A 202 -13.86 -1.20 -18.34
CA LYS A 202 -13.94 -0.72 -19.71
C LYS A 202 -13.09 0.53 -19.81
N TYR A 203 -12.21 0.56 -20.79
CA TYR A 203 -11.41 1.72 -21.12
C TYR A 203 -10.93 1.62 -22.56
N THR A 204 -10.56 2.76 -23.13
CA THR A 204 -9.87 2.82 -24.41
C THR A 204 -8.52 3.47 -24.20
N GLU A 205 -7.44 2.83 -24.64
CA GLU A 205 -6.13 3.46 -24.65
C GLU A 205 -6.11 4.56 -25.72
N VAL A 206 -5.87 5.80 -25.29
CA VAL A 206 -5.81 6.97 -26.18
C VAL A 206 -4.40 7.16 -26.72
N ALA A 207 -3.40 7.00 -25.87
CA ALA A 207 -1.99 7.09 -26.25
C ALA A 207 -1.08 6.54 -25.14
N THR A 208 0.06 5.99 -25.54
CA THR A 208 1.17 5.64 -24.65
C THR A 208 2.39 6.48 -25.05
N VAL A 209 2.95 7.22 -24.09
CA VAL A 209 4.10 8.10 -24.27
C VAL A 209 5.22 7.68 -23.33
N LEU A 210 6.39 7.38 -23.88
CA LEU A 210 7.60 7.07 -23.11
C LEU A 210 8.31 8.39 -22.76
N HIS A 211 8.46 8.66 -21.46
CA HIS A 211 9.32 9.73 -20.95
C HIS A 211 10.63 9.15 -20.42
N PRO A 212 11.69 9.94 -20.21
CA PRO A 212 12.97 9.41 -19.74
C PRO A 212 12.90 8.57 -18.44
N LEU A 213 11.97 8.89 -17.53
CA LEU A 213 11.87 8.28 -16.20
C LEU A 213 10.57 7.51 -15.94
N PHE A 214 9.59 7.58 -16.85
CA PHE A 214 8.29 6.94 -16.64
C PHE A 214 7.56 6.74 -17.96
N THR A 215 6.58 5.85 -17.95
CA THR A 215 5.65 5.66 -19.08
C THR A 215 4.31 6.29 -18.73
N HIS A 216 3.80 7.17 -19.59
CA HIS A 216 2.49 7.78 -19.43
C HIS A 216 1.49 7.09 -20.36
N ILE A 217 0.57 6.33 -19.77
CA ILE A 217 -0.53 5.66 -20.47
C ILE A 217 -1.79 6.48 -20.26
N MET A 218 -2.30 7.09 -21.33
CA MET A 218 -3.54 7.86 -21.33
C MET A 218 -4.69 6.97 -21.74
N VAL A 219 -5.74 6.94 -20.92
CA VAL A 219 -6.92 6.11 -21.13
C VAL A 219 -8.20 6.95 -21.02
N ASP A 220 -9.19 6.58 -21.82
CA ASP A 220 -10.58 7.05 -21.70
C ASP A 220 -11.39 6.00 -20.91
N LEU A 221 -12.01 6.41 -19.80
CA LEU A 221 -12.70 5.55 -18.83
C LEU A 221 -14.22 5.64 -18.94
#